data_AF-A0A1D6F485-F1
#
_entry.id   AF-A0A1D6F485-F1
#
_cell.length_a   1.000
_cell.length_b   1.000
_cell.length_c   1.000
_cell.angle_alpha   90.00
_cell.angle_beta   90.00
_cell.angle_gamma   90.00
#
_symmetry.space_group_name_H-M   'P 1'
#
loop_
_entity.id
_entity.type
_entity.pdbx_description
1 polymer ?
#
loop_
_entity_poly.entity_id
_entity_poly.type
_entity_poly.pdbx_seq_one_letter_code
_entity_poly.pdbx_strand_id
1 'polypeptide(L)'
;MSDEGGTGEPLSDSQKREIAVCVDVRALLGDDAVYEAAAAEAFPEYNKARLVSLELPDRSGDIIITAYGEIDKNNYLDPRTAQVASIDHMKQICDANCASDVLFC
;
A
#
# COMPACT_ATOMS: atom_id res chain seq x y z
N MET A 1 -18.83 18.21 -22.50
CA MET A 1 -18.71 18.32 -21.04
C MET A 1 -17.60 17.35 -20.69
N SER A 2 -16.43 17.88 -20.37
CA SER A 2 -15.25 17.08 -20.06
C SER A 2 -15.34 16.75 -18.57
N ASP A 3 -15.72 15.53 -18.26
CA ASP A 3 -15.76 15.07 -16.87
C ASP A 3 -14.34 14.85 -16.38
N GLU A 4 -14.11 15.38 -15.18
CA GLU A 4 -12.81 15.59 -14.57
C GLU A 4 -12.09 14.27 -14.32
N GLY A 5 -10.81 14.25 -14.69
CA GLY A 5 -9.91 13.16 -14.32
C GLY A 5 -9.80 13.12 -12.80
N GLY A 6 -10.39 12.10 -12.18
CA GLY A 6 -10.20 11.77 -10.78
C GLY A 6 -8.72 11.50 -10.53
N THR A 7 -8.03 12.50 -9.98
CA THR A 7 -6.87 12.25 -9.13
C THR A 7 -7.41 11.45 -7.94
N GLY A 8 -6.92 10.23 -7.72
CA GLY A 8 -7.24 9.45 -6.51
C GLY A 8 -7.23 10.37 -5.30
N GLU A 9 -8.23 10.24 -4.44
CA GLU A 9 -8.36 11.11 -3.28
C GLU A 9 -7.04 11.10 -2.49
N PRO A 10 -6.46 12.27 -2.20
CA PRO A 10 -5.23 12.31 -1.43
C PRO A 10 -5.47 11.64 -0.07
N LEU A 11 -4.50 10.85 0.40
CA LEU A 11 -4.51 10.22 1.72
C LEU A 11 -5.19 11.13 2.76
N SER A 12 -6.15 10.59 3.50
CA SER A 12 -6.91 11.35 4.48
C SER A 12 -5.96 12.04 5.46
N ASP A 13 -6.36 13.18 6.02
CA ASP A 13 -5.52 13.90 7.00
C ASP A 13 -5.18 13.04 8.23
N SER A 14 -5.95 12.00 8.52
CA SER A 14 -5.61 11.01 9.53
C SER A 14 -4.41 10.16 9.11
N GLN A 15 -4.42 9.61 7.89
CA GLN A 15 -3.32 8.81 7.36
C GLN A 15 -2.03 9.64 7.25
N LYS A 16 -2.13 10.91 6.83
CA LYS A 16 -0.98 11.83 6.81
C LYS A 16 -0.36 12.06 8.19
N ARG A 17 -1.18 12.17 9.24
CA ARG A 17 -0.70 12.33 10.62
C ARG A 17 -0.01 11.07 11.15
N GLU A 18 -0.52 9.89 10.80
CA GLU A 18 0.08 8.62 11.22
C GLU A 18 1.43 8.38 10.54
N ILE A 19 1.56 8.71 9.24
CA ILE A 19 2.83 8.66 8.51
C ILE A 19 3.88 9.63 9.12
N ALA A 20 3.45 10.79 9.63
CA ALA A 20 4.37 11.75 10.25
C ALA A 20 5.10 11.16 11.48
N VAL A 21 4.43 10.28 12.24
CA VAL A 21 5.05 9.58 13.39
C VAL A 21 6.25 8.75 12.94
N CYS A 22 6.15 8.08 11.80
CA CYS A 22 7.24 7.26 11.26
C CYS A 22 8.45 8.11 10.85
N VAL A 23 8.22 9.33 10.35
CA VAL A 23 9.28 10.29 10.01
C VAL A 23 10.00 10.78 11.26
N ASP A 24 9.24 11.10 12.31
CA ASP A 24 9.80 11.55 13.60
C ASP A 24 10.62 10.44 14.27
N VAL A 25 10.13 9.20 14.26
CA VAL A 25 10.86 8.04 14.81
C VAL A 25 12.18 7.82 14.08
N ARG A 26 12.20 7.95 12.74
CA ARG A 26 13.44 7.86 11.95
C ARG A 26 14.45 8.92 12.37
N ALA A 27 14.01 10.17 12.51
CA ALA A 27 14.86 11.29 12.91
C ALA A 27 15.42 11.12 14.33
N LEU A 28 14.63 10.56 15.26
CA LEU A 28 15.06 10.30 16.63
C LEU A 28 16.04 9.12 16.73
N LEU A 29 15.85 8.07 15.94
CA LEU A 29 16.70 6.88 15.96
C LEU A 29 18.11 7.18 15.43
N GLY A 30 18.21 7.98 14.36
CA GLY A 30 19.48 8.40 13.77
C GLY A 30 20.27 7.28 13.06
N ASP A 31 19.67 6.10 12.89
CA ASP A 31 20.23 4.96 12.18
C ASP A 31 19.19 4.42 11.18
N ASP A 32 19.44 4.67 9.89
CA ASP A 32 18.56 4.27 8.81
C ASP A 32 18.51 2.74 8.66
N ALA A 33 19.59 2.00 8.91
CA ALA A 33 19.59 0.55 8.73
C ALA A 33 18.68 -0.14 9.77
N VAL A 34 18.72 0.34 11.01
CA VAL A 34 17.84 -0.15 12.08
C VAL A 34 16.39 0.25 11.82
N TYR A 35 16.17 1.49 11.37
CA TYR A 35 14.83 1.95 11.02
C TYR A 35 14.20 1.11 9.91
N GLU A 36 14.91 0.91 8.80
CA GLU A 36 14.40 0.19 7.63
C GLU A 36 14.10 -1.28 7.97
N ALA A 37 14.92 -1.92 8.81
CA ALA A 37 14.65 -3.27 9.30
C ALA A 37 13.37 -3.36 10.14
N ALA A 38 13.17 -2.43 11.07
CA ALA A 38 11.97 -2.36 11.90
C ALA A 38 10.73 -1.99 11.07
N ALA A 39 10.87 -1.05 10.14
CA ALA A 39 9.81 -0.61 9.25
C ALA A 39 9.33 -1.76 8.33
N ALA A 40 10.27 -2.53 7.77
CA ALA A 40 9.94 -3.68 6.93
C ALA A 40 9.12 -4.76 7.67
N GLU A 41 9.16 -4.81 8.99
CA GLU A 41 8.32 -5.69 9.81
C GLU A 41 6.99 -5.04 10.22
N ALA A 42 7.04 -3.78 10.68
CA ALA A 42 5.88 -3.11 11.27
C ALA A 42 4.84 -2.64 10.25
N PHE A 43 5.27 -2.11 9.09
CA PHE A 43 4.35 -1.52 8.12
C PHE A 43 3.37 -2.53 7.49
N PRO A 44 3.78 -3.76 7.12
CA PRO A 44 2.83 -4.77 6.64
C PRO A 44 1.73 -5.09 7.64
N GLU A 45 2.07 -5.28 8.92
CA GLU A 45 1.10 -5.55 9.97
C GLU A 45 0.18 -4.35 10.24
N TYR A 46 0.75 -3.14 10.27
CA TYR A 46 -0.03 -1.92 10.43
C TYR A 46 -1.02 -1.71 9.28
N ASN A 47 -0.57 -1.85 8.03
CA ASN A 47 -1.40 -1.66 6.84
C ASN A 47 -2.57 -2.66 6.80
N LYS A 48 -2.31 -3.93 7.17
CA LYS A 48 -3.34 -4.98 7.28
C LYS A 48 -4.35 -4.67 8.39
N ALA A 49 -3.87 -4.32 9.59
CA ALA A 49 -4.73 -4.04 10.73
C ALA A 49 -5.64 -2.83 10.50
N ARG A 50 -5.18 -1.87 9.68
CA ARG A 50 -5.92 -0.66 9.36
C ARG A 50 -6.75 -0.74 8.08
N LEU A 51 -6.68 -1.86 7.35
CA LEU A 51 -7.36 -2.05 6.06
C LEU A 51 -7.06 -0.92 5.09
N VAL A 52 -5.78 -0.57 4.96
CA VAL A 52 -5.35 0.52 4.07
C VAL A 52 -5.78 0.20 2.63
N SER A 53 -6.49 1.14 2.01
CA SER A 53 -6.87 1.08 0.60
C SER A 53 -5.87 1.85 -0.26
N LEU A 54 -5.38 1.22 -1.33
CA LEU A 54 -4.44 1.81 -2.27
C LEU A 54 -4.99 1.75 -3.69
N GLU A 55 -4.83 2.83 -4.46
CA GLU A 55 -5.24 2.89 -5.85
C GLU A 55 -4.33 2.00 -6.72
N LEU A 56 -4.93 1.16 -7.56
CA LEU A 56 -4.19 0.37 -8.54
C LEU A 56 -3.70 1.26 -9.69
N PRO A 57 -2.49 1.02 -10.23
CA PRO A 57 -1.90 1.89 -11.26
C PRO A 57 -2.68 1.86 -12.58
N ASP A 58 -3.44 0.80 -12.85
CA ASP A 58 -4.32 0.69 -14.02
C ASP A 58 -5.65 1.46 -13.84
N ARG A 59 -5.87 2.07 -12.66
CA ARG A 59 -7.11 2.76 -12.25
C ARG A 59 -8.34 1.85 -12.33
N SER A 60 -8.15 0.54 -12.22
CA SER A 60 -9.26 -0.40 -12.12
C SER A 60 -10.02 -0.24 -10.79
N GLY A 61 -9.41 0.40 -9.78
CA GLY A 61 -10.00 0.79 -8.51
C GLY A 61 -8.99 0.67 -7.36
N ASP A 62 -9.49 0.63 -6.13
CA ASP A 62 -8.65 0.50 -4.95
C ASP A 62 -8.56 -0.97 -4.50
N ILE A 63 -7.35 -1.40 -4.13
CA ILE A 63 -7.11 -2.66 -3.44
C ILE A 63 -7.00 -2.42 -1.94
N ILE A 64 -7.60 -3.30 -1.14
CA ILE A 64 -7.53 -3.24 0.33
C ILE A 64 -6.43 -4.20 0.81
N ILE A 65 -5.49 -3.69 1.58
CA ILE A 65 -4.44 -4.50 2.21
C ILE A 65 -5.06 -5.27 3.38
N THR A 66 -5.21 -6.58 3.22
CA THR A 66 -5.79 -7.47 4.24
C THR A 66 -5.14 -8.84 4.23
N ALA A 67 -5.17 -9.55 5.35
CA ALA A 67 -4.73 -10.94 5.43
C ALA A 67 -5.58 -11.91 4.58
N TYR A 68 -6.80 -11.51 4.18
CA TYR A 68 -7.69 -12.35 3.35
C TYR A 68 -7.32 -12.33 1.87
N GLY A 69 -6.64 -11.27 1.41
CA GLY A 69 -6.12 -11.14 0.05
C GLY A 69 -4.61 -11.36 -0.05
N GLU A 70 -3.92 -11.63 1.06
CA GLU A 70 -2.46 -11.77 1.12
C GLU A 70 -2.03 -13.09 0.45
N ILE A 71 -1.25 -12.99 -0.62
CA ILE A 71 -0.58 -14.14 -1.25
C ILE A 71 0.79 -14.34 -0.60
N ASP A 72 1.51 -13.24 -0.42
CA ASP A 72 2.74 -13.16 0.35
C ASP A 72 2.87 -11.77 0.99
N LYS A 73 3.99 -11.53 1.67
CA LYS A 73 4.23 -10.31 2.45
C LYS A 73 4.00 -9.01 1.69
N ASN A 74 4.21 -8.98 0.36
CA ASN A 74 4.06 -7.77 -0.45
C ASN A 74 2.99 -7.91 -1.53
N ASN A 75 2.48 -9.11 -1.82
CA ASN A 75 1.55 -9.37 -2.92
C ASN A 75 0.13 -9.64 -2.42
N TYR A 76 -0.83 -8.89 -2.95
CA TYR A 76 -2.23 -8.97 -2.59
C TYR A 76 -3.12 -9.19 -3.81
N LEU A 77 -4.06 -10.12 -3.71
CA LEU A 77 -5.06 -10.41 -4.72
C LEU A 77 -6.22 -9.41 -4.64
N ASP A 78 -6.55 -8.76 -5.75
CA ASP A 78 -7.85 -8.12 -5.94
C ASP A 78 -8.82 -9.14 -6.57
N PRO A 79 -9.77 -9.70 -5.80
CA PRO A 79 -10.72 -10.69 -6.33
C PRO A 79 -11.69 -10.11 -7.36
N ARG A 80 -11.86 -8.78 -7.44
CA ARG A 80 -12.75 -8.13 -8.40
C ARG A 80 -12.18 -8.13 -9.81
N THR A 81 -10.88 -7.97 -9.93
CA THR A 81 -10.14 -7.86 -11.19
C THR A 81 -9.33 -9.12 -11.50
N ALA A 82 -9.19 -10.04 -10.55
CA ALA A 82 -8.30 -11.20 -10.62
C ALA A 82 -6.82 -10.82 -10.88
N GLN A 83 -6.42 -9.63 -10.43
CA GLN A 83 -5.05 -9.13 -10.53
C GLN A 83 -4.34 -9.23 -9.18
N VAL A 84 -3.01 -9.26 -9.22
CA VAL A 84 -2.16 -9.24 -8.03
C VAL A 84 -1.35 -7.97 -7.99
N ALA A 85 -1.54 -7.21 -6.91
CA ALA A 85 -0.81 -5.99 -6.65
C ALA A 85 0.37 -6.24 -5.73
N SER A 86 1.55 -5.80 -6.15
CA SER A 86 2.77 -5.72 -5.33
C SER A 86 2.84 -4.37 -4.62
N ILE A 87 2.88 -4.37 -3.30
CA ILE A 87 2.79 -3.17 -2.47
C ILE A 87 4.14 -2.81 -1.85
N ASP A 88 4.54 -1.55 -1.97
CA ASP A 88 5.59 -0.96 -1.14
C ASP A 88 4.94 -0.49 0.17
N HIS A 89 5.11 -1.29 1.23
CA HIS A 89 4.45 -1.05 2.52
C HIS A 89 4.88 0.25 3.21
N MET A 90 6.12 0.71 2.97
CA MET A 90 6.64 1.93 3.60
C MET A 90 6.13 3.18 2.89
N LYS A 91 6.09 3.14 1.55
CA LYS A 91 5.55 4.23 0.74
C LYS A 91 4.03 4.21 0.64
N GLN A 92 3.40 3.09 1.00
CA GLN A 92 1.96 2.84 0.84
C GLN A 92 1.52 3.12 -0.61
N ILE A 93 2.23 2.52 -1.56
CA ILE A 93 1.91 2.61 -2.99
C ILE A 93 1.98 1.22 -3.64
N CYS A 94 1.20 1.05 -4.70
CA CYS A 94 1.32 -0.06 -5.62
C CYS A 94 2.56 0.13 -6.51
N ASP A 95 3.40 -0.89 -6.63
CA ASP A 95 4.54 -0.87 -7.56
C ASP A 95 4.04 -0.87 -9.02
N ALA A 96 4.78 -0.27 -9.94
CA ALA A 96 4.34 -0.02 -11.32
C ALA A 96 4.06 -1.31 -12.13
N ASN A 97 4.51 -2.47 -11.63
CA ASN A 97 4.28 -3.79 -12.21
C ASN A 97 3.04 -4.52 -11.65
N CYS A 98 2.17 -3.86 -10.87
CA CYS A 98 0.98 -4.44 -10.22
C CYS A 98 -0.10 -5.05 -11.14
N ALA A 99 0.10 -5.10 -12.45
CA ALA A 99 -0.86 -5.67 -13.38
C ALA A 99 -0.24 -6.86 -14.13
N SER A 100 0.14 -7.91 -13.40
CA SER A 100 0.27 -9.23 -14.01
C SER A 100 -1.06 -9.94 -13.85
N ASP A 101 -1.80 -10.11 -14.94
CA ASP A 101 -3.02 -10.92 -15.01
C ASP A 101 -2.70 -12.30 -14.41
N VAL A 102 -3.41 -12.68 -13.33
CA VAL A 102 -3.27 -14.03 -12.82
C VAL A 102 -4.16 -14.93 -13.64
N LEU A 103 -3.55 -15.59 -14.62
CA LEU A 103 -4.16 -16.70 -15.34
C LEU A 103 -4.29 -17.90 -14.37
N PHE A 104 -5.27 -17.88 -13.48
CA PHE A 104 -5.73 -19.09 -12.83
C PHE A 104 -6.57 -19.90 -13.83
N CYS A 105 -6.18 -21.17 -14.04
CA CYS A 105 -6.75 -22.13 -14.98
C CYS A 105 -8.28 -22.18 -15.05
#